data_AF-A0A920R2K7-F1
#
_entry.id   AF-A0A920R2K7-F1
#
_cell.length_a   1.000
_cell.length_b   1.000
_cell.length_c   1.000
_cell.angle_alpha   90.00
_cell.angle_beta   90.00
_cell.angle_gamma   90.00
#
_symmetry.space_group_name_H-M   'P 1'
#
loop_
_entity.id
_entity.type
_entity.pdbx_description
1 polymer ?
#
loop_
_entity_poly.entity_id
_entity_poly.type
_entity_poly.pdbx_seq_one_letter_code
_entity_poly.pdbx_strand_id
1 'polypeptide(L)'
;MQELRRWRSRLELELNLEPQFFPTDANLGSCVIIGAIKKGHNVTEFVYELMRAVWVRKEDVSKTSVVTGAIERSGGSVEDLLQQQVLRGPGLFLKNSEQAIAKAYLVSPAMWWEKFLGGKIA
;
A
#
# COMPACT_ATOMS: atom_id res chain seq x y z
N MET A 1 18.28 6.70 -8.39
CA MET A 1 18.11 8.10 -7.92
C MET A 1 17.89 9.13 -9.03
N GLN A 2 18.55 9.06 -10.19
CA GLN A 2 18.32 10.04 -11.29
C GLN A 2 16.87 10.06 -11.80
N GLU A 3 16.25 8.90 -11.96
CA GLU A 3 14.85 8.81 -12.42
C GLU A 3 13.86 9.46 -11.44
N LEU A 4 13.99 9.20 -10.13
CA LEU A 4 13.14 9.84 -9.12
C LEU A 4 13.28 11.37 -9.13
N ARG A 5 14.50 11.89 -9.33
CA ARG A 5 14.74 13.33 -9.51
C ARG A 5 13.99 13.87 -10.72
N ARG A 6 14.11 13.21 -11.88
CA ARG A 6 13.43 13.60 -13.11
C ARG A 6 11.92 13.66 -12.94
N TRP A 7 11.33 12.62 -12.35
CA TRP A 7 9.89 12.54 -12.14
C TRP A 7 9.38 13.54 -11.11
N ARG A 8 10.12 13.75 -10.01
CA ARG A 8 9.80 14.78 -9.02
C ARG A 8 9.71 16.16 -9.66
N SER A 9 10.71 16.54 -10.46
CA SER A 9 10.73 17.83 -11.17
C SER A 9 9.61 17.92 -12.22
N ARG A 10 9.36 16.86 -12.98
CA ARG A 10 8.35 16.85 -14.05
C ARG A 10 6.90 16.90 -13.54
N LEU A 11 6.64 16.24 -12.42
CA LEU A 11 5.29 16.09 -11.84
C LEU A 11 5.05 17.02 -10.64
N GLU A 12 6.02 17.89 -10.33
CA GLU A 12 5.98 18.83 -9.20
C GLU A 12 5.61 18.16 -7.87
N LEU A 13 6.11 16.93 -7.67
CA LEU A 13 5.78 16.14 -6.50
C LEU A 13 6.55 16.61 -5.27
N GLU A 14 5.84 16.73 -4.16
CA GLU A 14 6.45 16.79 -2.84
C GLU A 14 7.00 15.38 -2.52
N LEU A 15 8.30 15.16 -2.73
CA LEU A 15 8.94 13.86 -2.52
C LEU A 15 10.38 14.03 -2.05
N ASN A 16 10.72 13.43 -0.91
CA ASN A 16 12.10 13.27 -0.49
C ASN A 16 12.77 12.19 -1.34
N LEU A 17 13.90 12.53 -1.94
CA LEU A 17 14.64 11.58 -2.76
C LEU A 17 15.27 10.48 -1.90
N GLU A 18 15.70 10.83 -0.69
CA GLU A 18 16.34 9.92 0.26
C GLU A 18 15.54 9.95 1.58
N PRO A 19 14.39 9.28 1.64
CA PRO A 19 13.62 9.16 2.87
C PRO A 19 14.34 8.26 3.89
N GLN A 20 14.32 8.67 5.16
CA GLN A 20 15.16 8.09 6.23
C GLN A 20 14.91 6.60 6.48
N PHE A 21 13.66 6.16 6.36
CA PHE A 21 13.24 4.81 6.72
C PHE A 21 13.07 3.88 5.53
N PHE A 22 13.34 4.32 4.29
CA PHE A 22 13.16 3.45 3.13
C PHE A 22 14.41 2.57 2.88
N PRO A 23 14.25 1.25 2.66
CA PRO A 23 13.02 0.46 2.76
C PRO A 23 12.64 0.16 4.22
N THR A 24 11.35 0.25 4.56
CA THR A 24 10.78 -0.04 5.89
C THR A 24 9.83 -1.22 5.79
N ASP A 25 9.63 -1.93 6.91
CA ASP A 25 8.67 -3.03 7.00
C ASP A 25 7.22 -2.49 6.91
N ALA A 26 6.55 -2.77 5.80
CA ALA A 26 5.17 -2.37 5.53
C ALA A 26 4.16 -3.51 5.79
N ASN A 27 4.54 -4.58 6.48
CA ASN A 27 3.68 -5.75 6.74
C ASN A 27 2.36 -5.36 7.42
N LEU A 28 2.41 -4.51 8.45
CA LEU A 28 1.23 -4.07 9.17
C LEU A 28 0.26 -3.31 8.25
N GLY A 29 0.75 -2.28 7.55
CA GLY A 29 -0.06 -1.53 6.59
C GLY A 29 -0.66 -2.42 5.51
N SER A 30 0.13 -3.38 5.00
CA SER A 30 -0.32 -4.34 3.98
C SER A 30 -1.43 -5.27 4.49
N CYS A 31 -1.31 -5.78 5.72
CA CYS A 31 -2.34 -6.60 6.36
C CYS A 31 -3.66 -5.83 6.52
N VAL A 32 -3.59 -4.58 6.96
CA VAL A 32 -4.76 -3.70 7.09
C VAL A 32 -5.42 -3.45 5.73
N ILE A 33 -4.63 -3.13 4.70
CA ILE A 33 -5.12 -2.95 3.31
C ILE A 33 -5.86 -4.20 2.82
N ILE A 34 -5.26 -5.38 2.97
CA ILE A 34 -5.85 -6.65 2.51
C ILE A 34 -7.15 -6.95 3.28
N GLY A 35 -7.16 -6.76 4.59
CA GLY A 35 -8.36 -6.96 5.43
C GLY A 35 -9.50 -6.04 5.00
N ALA A 36 -9.20 -4.76 4.79
CA ALA A 36 -10.15 -3.75 4.37
C ALA A 36 -10.73 -4.00 2.97
N ILE A 37 -9.89 -4.35 1.98
CA ILE A 37 -10.34 -4.72 0.62
C ILE A 37 -11.30 -5.92 0.66
N LYS A 38 -11.01 -6.94 1.48
CA LYS A 38 -11.87 -8.14 1.59
C LYS A 38 -13.27 -7.85 2.12
N LYS A 39 -13.46 -6.74 2.82
CA LYS A 39 -14.77 -6.29 3.31
C LYS A 39 -15.43 -5.22 2.43
N GLY A 40 -14.80 -4.86 1.31
CA GLY A 40 -15.32 -3.86 0.39
C GLY A 40 -15.06 -2.41 0.82
N HIS A 41 -14.12 -2.15 1.74
CA HIS A 41 -13.72 -0.78 2.05
C HIS A 41 -12.84 -0.21 0.93
N ASN A 42 -13.00 1.09 0.68
CA ASN A 42 -12.06 1.85 -0.15
C ASN A 42 -10.83 2.20 0.69
N VAL A 43 -9.65 1.77 0.22
CA VAL A 43 -8.36 1.97 0.89
C VAL A 43 -7.42 2.93 0.15
N THR A 44 -7.88 3.54 -0.95
CA THR A 44 -7.03 4.36 -1.83
C THR A 44 -6.33 5.48 -1.05
N GLU A 45 -7.09 6.23 -0.25
CA GLU A 45 -6.52 7.34 0.52
C GLU A 45 -5.58 6.85 1.63
N PHE A 46 -5.88 5.71 2.25
CA PHE A 46 -5.00 5.10 3.25
C PHE A 46 -3.65 4.67 2.64
N VAL A 47 -3.66 4.02 1.47
CA VAL A 47 -2.43 3.65 0.75
C VAL A 47 -1.64 4.90 0.39
N TYR A 48 -2.31 5.95 -0.07
CA TYR A 48 -1.67 7.22 -0.39
C TYR A 48 -1.01 7.85 0.85
N GLU A 49 -1.70 7.85 2.00
CA GLU A 49 -1.18 8.36 3.26
C GLU A 49 0.02 7.57 3.79
N LEU A 50 0.07 6.25 3.60
CA LEU A 50 1.26 5.43 3.92
C LEU A 50 2.45 5.79 3.02
N MET A 51 2.21 6.03 1.71
CA MET A 51 3.28 6.49 0.82
C MET A 51 3.80 7.86 1.22
N ARG A 52 2.91 8.80 1.57
CA ARG A 52 3.32 10.13 2.06
C ARG A 52 4.05 10.06 3.39
N ALA A 53 3.66 9.16 4.30
CA ALA A 53 4.36 8.94 5.56
C ALA A 53 5.86 8.68 5.31
N VAL A 54 6.19 7.71 4.45
CA VAL A 54 7.60 7.37 4.14
C VAL A 54 8.28 8.46 3.31
N TRP A 55 7.69 8.84 2.18
CA TRP A 55 8.36 9.61 1.14
C TRP A 55 8.32 11.12 1.36
N VAL A 56 7.36 11.64 2.14
CA VAL A 56 7.19 13.08 2.38
C VAL A 56 7.52 13.44 3.83
N ARG A 57 6.94 12.69 4.78
CA ARG A 57 7.05 13.00 6.21
C ARG A 57 8.23 12.31 6.90
N LYS A 58 8.93 11.41 6.20
CA LYS A 58 10.05 10.60 6.75
C LYS A 58 9.61 9.86 8.02
N GLU A 59 8.43 9.29 8.01
CA GLU A 59 7.88 8.48 9.08
C GLU A 59 8.17 6.99 8.85
N ASP A 60 8.24 6.22 9.93
CA ASP A 60 8.50 4.79 9.91
C ASP A 60 7.19 4.00 10.01
N VAL A 61 6.72 3.47 8.87
CA VAL A 61 5.44 2.73 8.80
C VAL A 61 5.50 1.32 9.40
N SER A 62 6.66 0.88 9.88
CA SER A 62 6.74 -0.31 10.74
C SER A 62 6.10 -0.08 12.11
N LYS A 63 5.96 1.18 12.53
CA LYS A 63 5.35 1.57 13.80
C LYS A 63 3.83 1.62 13.69
N THR A 64 3.15 0.96 14.63
CA THR A 64 1.69 0.97 14.72
C THR A 64 1.12 2.38 14.77
N SER A 65 1.73 3.30 15.53
CA SER A 65 1.27 4.68 15.64
C SER A 65 1.26 5.44 14.32
N VAL A 66 2.23 5.17 13.43
CA VAL A 66 2.29 5.79 12.09
C VAL A 66 1.18 5.23 11.19
N VAL A 67 0.93 3.92 11.27
CA VAL A 67 -0.17 3.29 10.53
C VAL A 67 -1.53 3.80 11.01
N THR A 68 -1.74 3.92 12.32
CA THR A 68 -2.93 4.51 12.91
C THR A 68 -3.14 5.95 12.44
N GLY A 69 -2.09 6.79 12.51
CA GLY A 69 -2.18 8.17 12.04
C GLY A 69 -2.46 8.27 10.53
N ALA A 70 -1.93 7.34 9.72
CA ALA A 70 -2.25 7.28 8.29
C ALA A 70 -3.72 6.91 8.04
N ILE A 71 -4.30 6.01 8.85
CA ILE A 71 -5.74 5.69 8.79
C ILE A 71 -6.57 6.94 9.11
N GLU A 72 -6.26 7.65 10.20
CA GLU A 72 -6.99 8.86 10.60
C GLU A 72 -6.91 9.95 9.53
N ARG A 73 -5.72 10.21 8.98
CA ARG A 73 -5.53 11.20 7.90
C ARG A 73 -6.28 10.83 6.63
N SER A 74 -6.51 9.53 6.40
CA SER A 74 -7.30 9.05 5.27
C SER A 74 -8.82 9.18 5.48
N GLY A 75 -9.26 9.65 6.65
CA GLY A 75 -10.67 9.73 7.05
C GLY A 75 -11.27 8.37 7.44
N GLY A 76 -10.42 7.34 7.61
CA GLY A 76 -10.84 6.01 8.02
C GLY A 76 -11.01 5.86 9.53
N SER A 77 -11.84 4.92 9.95
CA SER A 77 -11.98 4.51 11.35
C SER A 77 -10.85 3.54 11.73
N VAL A 78 -10.01 3.95 12.68
CA VAL A 78 -8.93 3.12 13.24
C VAL A 78 -9.51 1.84 13.82
N GLU A 79 -10.63 1.92 14.54
CA GLU A 79 -11.27 0.76 15.13
C GLU A 79 -11.69 -0.24 14.04
N ASP A 80 -12.36 0.23 12.99
CA ASP A 80 -12.87 -0.64 11.93
C ASP A 80 -11.74 -1.31 11.14
N LEU A 81 -10.60 -0.63 10.99
CA LEU A 81 -9.47 -1.07 10.18
C LEU A 81 -8.42 -1.86 10.99
N LEU A 82 -8.22 -1.55 12.28
CA LEU A 82 -7.27 -2.24 13.18
C LEU A 82 -7.89 -3.36 14.03
N GLN A 83 -9.20 -3.37 14.33
CA GLN A 83 -9.85 -4.54 14.96
C GLN A 83 -9.61 -5.84 14.16
N GLN A 84 -9.26 -5.68 12.87
CA GLN A 84 -8.99 -6.78 11.95
C GLN A 84 -7.63 -7.45 12.16
N GLN A 85 -6.74 -6.88 12.98
CA GLN A 85 -5.42 -7.44 13.26
C GLN A 85 -5.46 -8.50 14.39
N VAL A 86 -6.38 -8.39 15.35
CA VAL A 86 -6.44 -9.28 16.53
C VAL A 86 -6.79 -10.72 16.15
N LEU A 87 -7.43 -10.95 15.00
CA LEU A 87 -7.90 -12.28 14.61
C LEU A 87 -6.97 -13.08 13.68
N ARG A 88 -5.95 -12.48 13.05
CA ARG A 88 -5.11 -13.20 12.06
C ARG A 88 -3.69 -12.66 11.98
N GLY A 89 -2.77 -13.38 12.63
CA GLY A 89 -1.32 -13.16 12.56
C GLY A 89 -0.69 -13.47 11.18
N PRO A 90 0.66 -13.56 11.10
CA PRO A 90 1.51 -13.49 9.88
C PRO A 90 1.17 -14.37 8.66
N GLY A 91 0.25 -15.33 8.77
CA GLY A 91 -0.09 -16.27 7.69
C GLY A 91 -0.86 -15.67 6.49
N LEU A 92 -1.44 -14.47 6.61
CA LEU A 92 -2.20 -13.84 5.53
C LEU A 92 -1.32 -13.12 4.51
N PHE A 93 -0.25 -12.47 4.98
CA PHE A 93 0.75 -11.83 4.13
C PHE A 93 1.51 -12.90 3.33
N LEU A 94 1.89 -14.02 3.97
CA LEU A 94 2.53 -15.14 3.30
C LEU A 94 1.65 -15.72 2.19
N LYS A 95 0.36 -15.96 2.44
CA LYS A 95 -0.57 -16.47 1.41
C LYS A 95 -0.79 -15.49 0.25
N ASN A 96 -0.82 -14.18 0.50
CA ASN A 96 -0.97 -13.20 -0.57
C ASN A 96 0.30 -13.07 -1.41
N SER A 97 1.47 -13.14 -0.76
CA SER A 97 2.78 -13.22 -1.41
C SER A 97 2.93 -14.52 -2.21
N GLU A 98 2.50 -15.65 -1.67
CA GLU A 98 2.45 -16.94 -2.39
C GLU A 98 1.50 -16.89 -3.59
N GLN A 99 0.35 -16.21 -3.48
CA GLN A 99 -0.55 -16.00 -4.62
C GLN A 99 0.04 -15.04 -5.66
N ALA A 100 0.82 -14.03 -5.26
CA ALA A 100 1.54 -13.15 -6.17
C ALA A 100 2.66 -13.90 -6.90
N ILE A 101 3.43 -14.72 -6.18
CA ILE A 101 4.45 -15.62 -6.73
C ILE A 101 3.81 -16.64 -7.67
N ALA A 102 2.68 -17.25 -7.29
CA ALA A 102 1.94 -18.20 -8.11
C ALA A 102 1.32 -17.57 -9.38
N LYS A 103 1.12 -16.24 -9.37
CA LYS A 103 0.69 -15.44 -10.54
C LYS A 103 1.88 -14.76 -11.26
N ALA A 104 3.12 -15.15 -10.95
CA ALA A 104 4.36 -14.65 -11.53
C ALA A 104 4.60 -13.12 -11.41
N TYR A 105 4.02 -12.48 -10.39
CA TYR A 105 4.30 -11.08 -10.10
C TYR A 105 5.67 -10.92 -9.42
N LEU A 106 6.63 -10.34 -10.13
CA LEU A 106 8.03 -10.18 -9.70
C LEU A 106 8.37 -8.79 -9.13
N VAL A 107 7.52 -7.75 -9.31
CA VAL A 107 7.86 -6.34 -8.99
C VAL A 107 6.63 -5.54 -8.51
N SER A 108 6.85 -4.42 -7.79
CA SER A 108 5.82 -3.44 -7.43
C SER A 108 6.13 -2.07 -8.06
N PRO A 109 5.17 -1.35 -8.66
CA PRO A 109 3.80 -1.77 -8.95
C PRO A 109 3.77 -2.75 -10.12
N ALA A 110 2.82 -3.68 -10.08
CA ALA A 110 2.52 -4.53 -11.22
C ALA A 110 1.03 -4.52 -11.49
N MET A 111 0.65 -4.33 -12.76
CA MET A 111 -0.74 -4.30 -13.20
C MET A 111 -1.02 -5.56 -14.03
N TRP A 112 -2.17 -6.20 -13.81
CA TRP A 112 -2.72 -7.22 -14.73
C TRP A 112 -3.88 -6.63 -15.52
N TRP A 113 -3.83 -6.83 -16.83
CA TRP A 113 -4.86 -6.41 -17.77
C TRP A 113 -5.57 -7.65 -18.35
N GLU A 114 -6.44 -8.30 -17.56
CA GLU A 114 -7.28 -9.39 -18.07
C GLU A 114 -8.72 -9.27 -17.57
N LYS A 115 -9.51 -8.51 -18.33
CA LYS A 115 -10.93 -8.75 -18.70
C LYS A 115 -11.59 -7.45 -19.20
N PHE A 116 -11.34 -7.09 -20.45
CA PHE A 116 -12.20 -6.11 -21.18
C PHE A 116 -12.47 -6.48 -22.64
N LEU A 117 -12.26 -7.73 -23.06
CA LEU A 117 -12.69 -8.19 -24.39
C LEU A 117 -13.75 -9.30 -24.25
N GLY A 118 -14.88 -8.91 -23.68
CA GLY A 118 -16.14 -9.66 -23.68
C GLY A 118 -17.10 -9.21 -24.79
N GLY A 119 -16.57 -8.74 -25.92
CA GLY A 119 -17.39 -8.32 -27.06
C GLY A 119 -16.89 -8.99 -28.34
N LYS A 120 -17.63 -9.99 -28.82
CA LYS A 120 -17.48 -10.54 -30.17
C LYS A 120 -17.69 -9.39 -31.15
N ILE A 121 -16.68 -9.11 -31.96
CA ILE A 121 -16.84 -8.28 -33.16
C ILE A 121 -17.42 -9.22 -34.23
N ALA A 122 -18.67 -8.97 -34.62
CA ALA A 122 -19.26 -9.45 -35.86
C ALA A 122 -18.89 -8.49 -37.00
#